data_AF-A0A7S4JZ56-F1
#
_entry.id   AF-A0A7S4JZ56-F1
#
_cell.length_a   1.000
_cell.length_b   1.000
_cell.length_c   1.000
_cell.angle_alpha   90.00
_cell.angle_beta   90.00
_cell.angle_gamma   90.00
#
_symmetry.space_group_name_H-M   'P 1'
#
loop_
_entity.id
_entity.type
_entity.pdbx_description
1 polymer ?
#
loop_
_entity_poly.entity_id
_entity_poly.type
_entity_poly.pdbx_seq_one_letter_code
_entity_poly.pdbx_strand_id
1 'polypeptide(L)'
;PVLNKVRYYCDVPTERMEKYPEYIGPEDKNPNCDRNDRLDTILWPLNRIRHFGPAATIHEEDIPWDKKLPKAIWRGGTNDALSDRKYALVSKHENSTAVDAKFAERGNKRGRHGDKTEGIPENWLSGFLDKGEQLNHKYLISIEGNDVSSGLKWMLFSNSVVMLPPTTFESWAMEGMLEPYVHYIPIKSDMSDVESQIEWAESNPSDAKRIAQRSTLYMYDLLFHPDAAGDERAVLRGIAERYEENFGYLGGVTERYPDVEERVKLAMGRWYGDDKEGKGGEGKGLDMSR
;
A
#
# COMPACT_ATOMS: atom_id res chain seq x y z
N PRO A 1 -4.50 4.82 22.85
CA PRO A 1 -3.06 4.47 23.01
C PRO A 1 -2.32 4.04 21.72
N VAL A 2 -2.94 4.16 20.54
CA VAL A 2 -2.49 3.52 19.29
C VAL A 2 -1.78 4.46 18.31
N LEU A 3 -1.91 5.78 18.49
CA LEU A 3 -1.19 6.78 17.70
C LEU A 3 0.31 6.85 17.99
N ASN A 4 0.80 6.30 19.12
CA ASN A 4 2.21 6.43 19.51
C ASN A 4 3.22 5.59 18.70
N LYS A 5 2.80 4.83 17.69
CA LYS A 5 3.68 3.92 16.92
C LYS A 5 3.89 4.31 15.45
N VAL A 6 3.18 5.30 14.92
CA VAL A 6 3.49 5.85 13.60
C VAL A 6 4.78 6.65 13.73
N ARG A 7 5.86 6.29 13.01
CA ARG A 7 7.04 7.17 12.91
C ARG A 7 6.63 8.37 12.07
N TYR A 8 6.56 9.53 12.71
CA TYR A 8 6.09 10.75 12.09
C TYR A 8 7.17 11.36 11.19
N TYR A 9 6.75 12.23 10.27
CA TYR A 9 7.62 13.03 9.39
C TYR A 9 8.71 13.82 10.15
N CYS A 10 8.54 13.95 11.48
CA CYS A 10 9.47 14.57 12.43
C CYS A 10 10.72 13.72 12.75
N ASP A 11 10.69 12.40 12.50
CA ASP A 11 11.76 11.45 12.86
C ASP A 11 12.62 11.03 11.64
N VAL A 12 12.45 11.69 10.49
CA VAL A 12 13.27 11.43 9.29
C VAL A 12 14.30 12.55 9.17
N PRO A 13 15.60 12.30 9.42
CA PRO A 13 16.63 13.25 9.06
C PRO A 13 16.53 13.48 7.55
N THR A 14 16.32 14.71 7.12
CA THR A 14 16.51 15.04 5.71
C THR A 14 18.02 14.88 5.40
N GLU A 15 18.40 14.45 4.19
CA GLU A 15 19.83 14.37 3.79
C GLU A 15 20.60 15.68 4.08
N ARG A 16 19.89 16.81 4.06
CA ARG A 16 20.43 18.13 4.40
C ARG A 16 20.79 18.26 5.89
N MET A 17 20.00 17.68 6.79
CA MET A 17 20.24 17.67 8.24
C MET A 17 21.42 16.78 8.64
N GLU A 18 21.64 15.67 7.93
CA GLU A 18 22.81 14.80 8.19
C GLU A 18 24.11 15.40 7.66
N LYS A 19 24.05 16.15 6.56
CA LYS A 19 25.23 16.66 5.86
C LYS A 19 25.76 17.99 6.42
N TYR A 20 24.93 18.80 7.08
CA TYR A 20 25.28 20.16 7.53
C TYR A 20 24.61 20.55 8.87
N PRO A 21 24.94 19.88 9.98
CA PRO A 21 24.28 20.08 11.28
C PRO A 21 24.47 21.49 11.88
N GLU A 22 25.53 22.20 11.52
CA GLU A 22 25.87 23.53 12.01
C GLU A 22 25.02 24.67 11.41
N TYR A 23 24.22 24.38 10.38
CA TYR A 23 23.34 25.35 9.73
C TYR A 23 21.86 25.23 10.13
N ILE A 24 21.55 24.41 11.16
CA ILE A 24 20.18 24.25 11.67
C ILE A 24 19.90 25.37 12.68
N GLY A 25 19.14 26.38 12.26
CA GLY A 25 18.65 27.45 13.13
C GLY A 25 17.42 27.01 13.95
N PRO A 26 17.06 27.74 15.02
CA PRO A 26 15.83 27.47 15.78
C PRO A 26 14.56 27.58 14.91
N GLU A 27 14.60 28.31 13.79
CA GLU A 27 13.53 28.42 12.79
C GLU A 27 13.44 27.22 11.82
N ASP A 28 14.47 26.36 11.73
CA ASP A 28 14.44 25.14 10.90
C ASP A 28 13.76 23.96 11.62
N LYS A 29 13.40 24.14 12.90
CA LYS A 29 12.51 23.24 13.62
C LYS A 29 11.09 23.53 13.16
N ASN A 30 10.43 22.56 12.53
CA ASN A 30 9.01 22.66 12.23
C ASN A 30 8.26 22.95 13.56
N PRO A 31 7.58 24.09 13.71
CA PRO A 31 6.92 24.48 14.97
C PRO A 31 5.79 23.52 15.37
N ASN A 32 5.31 22.69 14.44
CA ASN A 32 4.35 21.60 14.72
C ASN A 32 5.00 20.34 15.33
N CYS A 33 6.29 20.37 15.67
CA CYS A 33 7.02 19.26 16.30
C CYS A 33 7.04 19.32 17.84
N ASP A 34 6.32 20.26 18.47
CA ASP A 34 6.16 20.24 19.93
C ASP A 34 5.26 19.05 20.31
N ARG A 35 5.70 18.22 21.28
CA ARG A 35 4.98 17.00 21.67
C ARG A 35 3.57 17.28 22.21
N ASN A 36 3.31 18.53 22.58
CA ASN A 36 2.04 19.04 23.09
C ASN A 36 1.10 19.59 22.00
N ASP A 37 1.59 19.86 20.79
CA ASP A 37 0.80 20.36 19.65
C ASP A 37 0.63 19.27 18.58
N ARG A 38 0.25 18.07 19.02
CA ARG A 38 -0.10 16.98 18.10
C ARG A 38 -1.34 17.39 17.31
N LEU A 39 -1.17 17.62 16.02
CA LEU A 39 -2.31 17.60 15.09
C LEU A 39 -2.71 16.14 14.90
N ASP A 40 -3.90 15.78 15.39
CA ASP A 40 -4.53 14.51 15.04
C ASP A 40 -4.61 14.44 13.50
N THR A 41 -3.76 13.62 12.90
CA THR A 41 -3.69 13.50 11.45
C THR A 41 -4.81 12.57 11.03
N ILE A 42 -5.79 13.14 10.34
CA ILE A 42 -6.91 12.40 9.78
C ILE A 42 -6.53 11.96 8.36
N LEU A 43 -6.46 10.66 8.13
CA LEU A 43 -6.31 10.10 6.79
C LEU A 43 -7.67 10.00 6.11
N TRP A 44 -7.71 10.28 4.82
CA TRP A 44 -8.89 10.07 3.99
C TRP A 44 -8.58 9.01 2.94
N PRO A 45 -9.50 8.06 2.63
CA PRO A 45 -9.30 7.04 1.60
C PRO A 45 -9.42 7.65 0.19
N LEU A 46 -8.46 8.51 -0.17
CA LEU A 46 -8.43 9.20 -1.45
C LEU A 46 -8.24 8.20 -2.59
N ASN A 47 -8.88 8.48 -3.73
CA ASN A 47 -8.80 7.66 -4.94
C ASN A 47 -9.05 6.16 -4.69
N ARG A 48 -10.05 5.90 -3.84
CA ARG A 48 -10.39 4.60 -3.27
C ARG A 48 -10.48 3.46 -4.29
N ILE A 49 -11.13 3.71 -5.44
CA ILE A 49 -11.28 2.74 -6.52
C ILE A 49 -9.91 2.29 -7.05
N ARG A 50 -8.98 3.22 -7.25
CA ARG A 50 -7.64 2.92 -7.78
C ARG A 50 -6.81 2.10 -6.80
N HIS A 51 -6.87 2.40 -5.51
CA HIS A 51 -5.99 1.78 -4.51
C HIS A 51 -6.57 0.50 -3.89
N PHE A 52 -7.89 0.43 -3.70
CA PHE A 52 -8.56 -0.68 -2.99
C PHE A 52 -9.43 -1.54 -3.92
N GLY A 53 -9.87 -1.00 -5.05
CA GLY A 53 -10.67 -1.74 -6.04
C GLY A 53 -10.03 -3.06 -6.48
N PRO A 54 -8.71 -3.12 -6.79
CA PRO A 54 -8.06 -4.37 -7.20
C PRO A 54 -8.07 -5.49 -6.15
N ALA A 55 -8.19 -5.18 -4.86
CA ALA A 55 -8.26 -6.17 -3.80
C ALA A 55 -9.58 -6.97 -3.84
N ALA A 56 -10.67 -6.32 -4.29
CA ALA A 56 -11.99 -6.96 -4.33
C ALA A 56 -12.08 -8.16 -5.30
N THR A 57 -11.17 -8.28 -6.27
CA THR A 57 -11.18 -9.37 -7.26
C THR A 57 -10.08 -10.40 -7.02
N ILE A 58 -9.29 -10.29 -5.94
CA ILE A 58 -8.16 -11.21 -5.68
C ILE A 58 -8.61 -12.66 -5.60
N HIS A 59 -9.73 -12.95 -4.94
CA HIS A 59 -10.26 -14.31 -4.82
C HIS A 59 -10.64 -14.98 -6.14
N GLU A 60 -10.86 -14.20 -7.22
CA GLU A 60 -11.16 -14.72 -8.55
C GLU A 60 -9.90 -15.03 -9.36
N GLU A 61 -8.81 -14.33 -9.05
CA GLU A 61 -7.57 -14.34 -9.85
C GLU A 61 -6.44 -15.13 -9.19
N ASP A 62 -6.46 -15.25 -7.86
CA ASP A 62 -5.37 -15.84 -7.08
C ASP A 62 -5.42 -17.37 -7.05
N ILE A 63 -4.26 -17.97 -6.78
CA ILE A 63 -4.08 -19.42 -6.68
C ILE A 63 -3.62 -19.83 -5.27
N PRO A 64 -3.88 -21.08 -4.86
CA PRO A 64 -3.39 -21.60 -3.58
C PRO A 64 -1.86 -21.51 -3.46
N TRP A 65 -1.35 -21.20 -2.25
CA TRP A 65 0.08 -21.08 -1.93
C TRP A 65 0.93 -22.22 -2.49
N ASP A 66 0.48 -23.47 -2.33
CA ASP A 66 1.24 -24.66 -2.70
C ASP A 66 1.38 -24.85 -4.23
N LYS A 67 0.66 -24.05 -5.03
CA LYS A 67 0.76 -24.03 -6.51
C LYS A 67 1.60 -22.87 -7.03
N LYS A 68 2.02 -21.94 -6.18
CA LYS A 68 2.79 -20.76 -6.58
C LYS A 68 4.25 -21.12 -6.82
N LEU A 69 4.87 -20.42 -7.76
CA LEU A 69 6.30 -20.51 -8.05
C LEU A 69 7.11 -19.98 -6.87
N PRO A 70 8.17 -20.67 -6.41
CA PRO A 70 9.05 -20.23 -5.32
C PRO A 70 10.03 -19.14 -5.81
N LYS A 71 9.48 -18.05 -6.34
CA LYS A 71 10.22 -16.93 -6.91
C LYS A 71 9.58 -15.63 -6.50
N ALA A 72 10.41 -14.60 -6.36
CA ALA A 72 9.95 -13.23 -6.24
C ALA A 72 9.73 -12.61 -7.60
N ILE A 73 8.69 -11.79 -7.73
CA ILE A 73 8.36 -11.07 -8.96
C ILE A 73 8.23 -9.58 -8.68
N TRP A 74 8.73 -8.77 -9.62
CA TRP A 74 8.46 -7.34 -9.69
C TRP A 74 8.39 -6.86 -11.14
N ARG A 75 7.40 -6.04 -11.45
CA ARG A 75 7.26 -5.30 -12.73
C ARG A 75 6.81 -3.87 -12.46
N GLY A 76 7.63 -2.89 -12.84
CA GLY A 76 7.32 -1.48 -12.60
C GLY A 76 7.93 -0.52 -13.61
N GLY A 77 7.50 0.73 -13.55
CA GLY A 77 8.04 1.82 -14.38
C GLY A 77 9.34 2.40 -13.81
N THR A 78 9.99 3.23 -14.61
CA THR A 78 11.33 3.77 -14.37
C THR A 78 11.31 5.16 -13.76
N ASN A 79 10.21 5.91 -13.95
CA ASN A 79 10.15 7.32 -13.59
C ASN A 79 9.26 7.61 -12.37
N ASP A 80 9.89 7.64 -11.20
CA ASP A 80 9.38 8.27 -9.98
C ASP A 80 10.49 8.61 -8.98
N ALA A 81 10.11 9.25 -7.87
CA ALA A 81 10.99 9.74 -6.81
C ALA A 81 11.86 8.66 -6.13
N LEU A 82 11.53 7.38 -6.30
CA LEU A 82 12.22 6.23 -5.70
C LEU A 82 12.86 5.32 -6.76
N SER A 83 13.21 5.87 -7.92
CA SER A 83 13.85 5.16 -9.02
C SER A 83 15.07 4.35 -8.56
N ASP A 84 15.92 4.91 -7.68
CA ASP A 84 17.15 4.26 -7.21
C ASP A 84 16.89 2.88 -6.58
N ARG A 85 15.81 2.73 -5.80
CA ARG A 85 15.44 1.45 -5.17
C ARG A 85 15.09 0.39 -6.21
N LYS A 86 14.42 0.80 -7.29
CA LYS A 86 14.02 -0.09 -8.39
C LYS A 86 15.21 -0.47 -9.26
N TYR A 87 16.08 0.49 -9.56
CA TYR A 87 17.35 0.21 -10.24
C TYR A 87 18.22 -0.74 -9.40
N ALA A 88 18.28 -0.56 -8.08
CA ALA A 88 18.96 -1.49 -7.18
C ALA A 88 18.36 -2.90 -7.24
N LEU A 89 17.02 -3.01 -7.20
CA LEU A 89 16.34 -4.31 -7.32
C LEU A 89 16.69 -4.99 -8.66
N VAL A 90 16.55 -4.29 -9.77
CA VAL A 90 16.76 -4.88 -11.11
C VAL A 90 18.24 -5.23 -11.32
N SER A 91 19.16 -4.33 -10.99
CA SER A 91 20.59 -4.52 -11.25
C SER A 91 21.23 -5.58 -10.35
N LYS A 92 20.88 -5.65 -9.06
CA LYS A 92 21.45 -6.64 -8.13
C LYS A 92 20.96 -8.06 -8.40
N HIS A 93 19.78 -8.18 -9.01
CA HIS A 93 19.12 -9.48 -9.23
C HIS A 93 18.95 -9.83 -10.70
N GLU A 94 19.70 -9.20 -11.61
CA GLU A 94 19.53 -9.41 -13.05
C GLU A 94 19.75 -10.87 -13.50
N ASN A 95 20.63 -11.59 -12.79
CA ASN A 95 21.00 -12.98 -13.03
C ASN A 95 20.44 -13.94 -11.96
N SER A 96 19.53 -13.45 -11.11
CA SER A 96 18.96 -14.24 -10.02
C SER A 96 18.04 -15.33 -10.56
N THR A 97 18.13 -16.53 -9.98
CA THR A 97 17.17 -17.62 -10.26
C THR A 97 15.94 -17.54 -9.35
N ALA A 98 16.06 -16.83 -8.22
CA ALA A 98 15.03 -16.67 -7.20
C ALA A 98 14.21 -15.37 -7.36
N VAL A 99 14.76 -14.34 -8.02
CA VAL A 99 14.12 -13.03 -8.22
C VAL A 99 13.97 -12.74 -9.71
N ASP A 100 12.74 -12.50 -10.15
CA ASP A 100 12.43 -11.96 -11.47
C ASP A 100 11.95 -10.50 -11.31
N ALA A 101 12.89 -9.56 -11.35
CA ALA A 101 12.61 -8.13 -11.28
C ALA A 101 13.05 -7.44 -12.56
N LYS A 102 12.10 -6.82 -13.27
CA LYS A 102 12.33 -6.13 -14.54
C LYS A 102 11.50 -4.86 -14.65
N PHE A 103 12.02 -3.87 -15.36
CA PHE A 103 11.22 -2.71 -15.75
C PHE A 103 10.23 -3.14 -16.83
N ALA A 104 8.97 -2.72 -16.65
CA ALA A 104 7.88 -3.10 -17.52
C ALA A 104 7.88 -2.26 -18.81
N GLU A 105 8.06 -2.91 -19.95
CA GLU A 105 7.85 -2.34 -21.26
C GLU A 105 6.36 -2.15 -21.50
N ARG A 106 5.86 -0.99 -21.09
CA ARG A 106 4.53 -0.55 -21.48
C ARG A 106 4.61 -0.08 -22.92
N GLY A 107 4.45 -1.02 -23.86
CA GLY A 107 4.19 -0.66 -25.26
C GLY A 107 3.04 0.36 -25.37
N ASN A 108 2.80 0.93 -26.56
CA ASN A 108 1.88 2.05 -26.85
C ASN A 108 0.44 2.04 -26.25
N LYS A 109 0.04 1.00 -25.52
CA LYS A 109 -1.19 0.94 -24.73
C LYS A 109 -0.95 1.57 -23.35
N ARG A 110 -1.20 2.88 -23.22
CA ARG A 110 -1.20 3.65 -21.96
C ARG A 110 0.19 3.95 -21.38
N GLY A 111 1.13 4.36 -22.21
CA GLY A 111 2.33 5.05 -21.73
C GLY A 111 1.90 6.24 -20.87
N ARG A 112 2.04 6.12 -19.54
CA ARG A 112 2.04 7.31 -18.69
C ARG A 112 3.18 8.15 -19.25
N HIS A 113 2.89 9.38 -19.68
CA HIS A 113 3.91 10.35 -20.08
C HIS A 113 5.03 10.32 -19.03
N GLY A 114 6.18 9.72 -19.35
CA GLY A 114 7.20 9.53 -18.33
C GLY A 114 8.14 8.37 -18.58
N ASP A 115 7.69 7.11 -18.70
CA ASP A 115 8.62 5.97 -18.67
C ASP A 115 9.61 6.04 -19.85
N LYS A 116 10.89 6.27 -19.53
CA LYS A 116 12.00 6.25 -20.47
C LYS A 116 12.67 4.90 -20.36
N THR A 117 12.53 4.08 -21.39
CA THR A 117 13.28 2.83 -21.55
C THR A 117 14.58 3.04 -22.31
N GLU A 118 14.78 4.23 -22.90
CA GLU A 118 16.02 4.62 -23.55
C GLU A 118 17.21 4.54 -22.58
N GLY A 119 18.25 3.81 -22.97
CA GLY A 119 19.48 3.64 -22.18
C GLY A 119 19.40 2.57 -21.08
N ILE A 120 18.26 1.90 -20.91
CA ILE A 120 18.14 0.75 -20.01
C ILE A 120 18.63 -0.51 -20.73
N PRO A 121 19.47 -1.36 -20.10
CA PRO A 121 19.89 -2.64 -20.68
C PRO A 121 18.69 -3.51 -21.08
N GLU A 122 18.75 -4.15 -22.24
CA GLU A 122 17.64 -4.97 -22.76
C GLU A 122 17.28 -6.12 -21.80
N ASN A 123 18.28 -6.71 -21.14
CA ASN A 123 18.07 -7.75 -20.13
C ASN A 123 17.42 -7.23 -18.83
N TRP A 124 17.25 -5.92 -18.64
CA TRP A 124 16.54 -5.30 -17.51
C TRP A 124 15.08 -4.98 -17.83
N LEU A 125 14.69 -5.15 -19.09
CA LEU A 125 13.35 -4.89 -19.61
C LEU A 125 12.59 -6.21 -19.78
N SER A 126 11.28 -6.16 -19.59
CA SER A 126 10.37 -7.27 -19.87
C SER A 126 8.96 -6.75 -20.12
N GLY A 127 8.12 -7.56 -20.75
CA GLY A 127 6.72 -7.22 -20.96
C GLY A 127 6.00 -6.87 -19.65
N PHE A 128 4.96 -6.04 -19.77
CA PHE A 128 4.03 -5.80 -18.67
C PHE A 128 3.45 -7.13 -18.18
N LEU A 129 3.46 -7.35 -16.87
CA LEU A 129 2.69 -8.41 -16.23
C LEU A 129 1.46 -7.82 -15.57
N ASP A 130 0.31 -8.41 -15.84
CA ASP A 130 -0.90 -8.10 -15.10
C ASP A 130 -0.86 -8.66 -13.67
N LYS A 131 -1.91 -8.39 -12.92
CA LYS A 131 -2.02 -8.79 -11.52
C LYS A 131 -2.12 -10.32 -11.41
N GLY A 132 -2.94 -10.97 -12.24
CA GLY A 132 -3.12 -12.43 -12.23
C GLY A 132 -1.83 -13.18 -12.56
N GLU A 133 -1.04 -12.68 -13.51
CA GLU A 133 0.27 -13.24 -13.83
C GLU A 133 1.23 -13.16 -12.62
N GLN A 134 1.25 -12.02 -11.93
CA GLN A 134 2.06 -11.84 -10.72
C GLN A 134 1.62 -12.77 -9.58
N LEU A 135 0.31 -13.02 -9.41
CA LEU A 135 -0.23 -13.92 -8.37
C LEU A 135 0.23 -15.38 -8.50
N ASN A 136 0.86 -15.78 -9.61
CA ASN A 136 1.49 -17.10 -9.73
C ASN A 136 2.77 -17.27 -8.89
N HIS A 137 3.25 -16.21 -8.24
CA HIS A 137 4.52 -16.19 -7.51
C HIS A 137 4.30 -16.15 -6.00
N LYS A 138 5.12 -16.90 -5.24
CA LYS A 138 5.04 -16.90 -3.78
C LYS A 138 5.41 -15.55 -3.18
N TYR A 139 6.32 -14.80 -3.81
CA TYR A 139 6.83 -13.56 -3.25
C TYR A 139 6.55 -12.37 -4.17
N LEU A 140 5.88 -11.35 -3.65
CA LEU A 140 5.54 -10.12 -4.37
C LEU A 140 6.33 -8.97 -3.77
N ILE A 141 7.26 -8.39 -4.54
CA ILE A 141 8.03 -7.25 -4.06
C ILE A 141 7.21 -5.98 -4.28
N SER A 142 7.02 -5.19 -3.23
CA SER A 142 6.28 -3.93 -3.32
C SER A 142 7.22 -2.77 -3.07
N ILE A 143 7.49 -1.96 -4.10
CA ILE A 143 8.30 -0.75 -3.99
C ILE A 143 7.40 0.45 -4.26
N GLU A 144 7.46 1.44 -3.37
CA GLU A 144 6.79 2.73 -3.52
C GLU A 144 7.28 3.48 -4.78
N GLY A 145 6.45 4.38 -5.28
CA GLY A 145 6.78 5.21 -6.43
C GLY A 145 6.74 6.69 -6.05
N ASN A 146 5.91 7.47 -6.75
CA ASN A 146 5.61 8.85 -6.37
C ASN A 146 4.79 8.96 -5.07
N ASP A 147 4.22 7.84 -4.62
CA ASP A 147 3.37 7.65 -3.44
C ASP A 147 3.42 6.14 -3.10
N VAL A 148 2.51 5.65 -2.26
CA VAL A 148 2.29 4.22 -2.01
C VAL A 148 2.28 3.40 -3.29
N SER A 149 2.87 2.21 -3.22
CA SER A 149 2.77 1.23 -4.29
C SER A 149 1.30 0.97 -4.62
N SER A 150 0.93 1.15 -5.90
CA SER A 150 -0.42 0.78 -6.38
C SER A 150 -0.69 -0.73 -6.26
N GLY A 151 0.36 -1.52 -6.03
CA GLY A 151 0.35 -2.96 -5.80
C GLY A 151 -0.07 -3.37 -4.40
N LEU A 152 0.37 -2.62 -3.39
CA LEU A 152 0.51 -3.11 -2.02
C LEU A 152 -0.76 -3.75 -1.45
N LYS A 153 -1.92 -3.10 -1.62
CA LYS A 153 -3.17 -3.52 -0.97
C LYS A 153 -3.68 -4.86 -1.48
N TRP A 154 -3.61 -5.07 -2.79
CA TRP A 154 -4.03 -6.34 -3.38
C TRP A 154 -2.97 -7.42 -3.20
N MET A 155 -1.69 -7.05 -3.11
CA MET A 155 -0.60 -7.98 -2.76
C MET A 155 -0.77 -8.51 -1.34
N LEU A 156 -1.05 -7.64 -0.36
CA LEU A 156 -1.32 -8.03 1.03
C LEU A 156 -2.55 -8.93 1.14
N PHE A 157 -3.57 -8.71 0.31
CA PHE A 157 -4.79 -9.53 0.31
C PHE A 157 -4.67 -10.84 -0.49
N SER A 158 -3.51 -11.12 -1.10
CA SER A 158 -3.27 -12.37 -1.82
C SER A 158 -2.72 -13.47 -0.91
N ASN A 159 -2.71 -14.70 -1.42
CA ASN A 159 -2.01 -15.85 -0.89
C ASN A 159 -0.49 -15.78 -1.09
N SER A 160 0.07 -14.67 -1.59
CA SER A 160 1.51 -14.48 -1.73
C SER A 160 2.08 -13.69 -0.54
N VAL A 161 3.36 -13.88 -0.23
CA VAL A 161 4.07 -13.10 0.77
C VAL A 161 4.54 -11.80 0.15
N VAL A 162 4.17 -10.67 0.77
CA VAL A 162 4.71 -9.36 0.39
C VAL A 162 6.12 -9.22 0.93
N MET A 163 7.05 -8.78 0.08
CA MET A 163 8.38 -8.33 0.46
C MET A 163 8.43 -6.81 0.38
N LEU A 164 8.69 -6.14 1.50
CA LEU A 164 8.48 -4.70 1.64
C LEU A 164 9.73 -4.02 2.22
N PRO A 165 10.30 -3.00 1.54
CA PRO A 165 11.29 -2.12 2.14
C PRO A 165 10.61 -1.20 3.19
N PRO A 166 11.38 -0.46 4.01
CA PRO A 166 10.80 0.56 4.87
C PRO A 166 9.89 1.50 4.08
N THR A 167 8.61 1.55 4.48
CA THR A 167 7.57 2.41 3.89
C THR A 167 7.82 3.86 4.28
N THR A 168 7.60 4.77 3.34
CA THR A 168 7.71 6.22 3.57
C THR A 168 6.36 6.92 3.53
N PHE A 169 5.31 6.24 3.06
CA PHE A 169 3.96 6.78 2.99
C PHE A 169 3.00 6.05 3.94
N GLU A 170 2.04 6.79 4.47
CA GLU A 170 0.94 6.30 5.28
C GLU A 170 -0.37 6.59 4.54
N SER A 171 -1.21 5.57 4.39
CA SER A 171 -2.50 5.65 3.70
C SER A 171 -3.60 4.99 4.52
N TRP A 172 -4.80 4.91 3.94
CA TRP A 172 -5.92 4.22 4.60
C TRP A 172 -5.66 2.72 4.86
N ALA A 173 -4.61 2.12 4.25
CA ALA A 173 -4.19 0.77 4.59
C ALA A 173 -3.37 0.67 5.89
N MET A 174 -3.07 1.80 6.54
CA MET A 174 -2.30 1.88 7.78
C MET A 174 -0.97 1.12 7.64
N GLU A 175 -0.16 1.47 6.63
CA GLU A 175 1.17 0.93 6.40
C GLU A 175 2.05 0.92 7.67
N GLY A 176 1.93 1.93 8.54
CA GLY A 176 2.64 1.98 9.82
C GLY A 176 2.21 0.92 10.85
N MET A 177 1.09 0.23 10.63
CA MET A 177 0.60 -0.89 11.45
C MET A 177 1.01 -2.26 10.89
N LEU A 178 1.61 -2.31 9.70
CA LEU A 178 2.15 -3.55 9.17
C LEU A 178 3.38 -3.96 9.98
N GLU A 179 3.42 -5.21 10.45
CA GLU A 179 4.47 -5.71 11.32
C GLU A 179 5.38 -6.67 10.52
N PRO A 180 6.71 -6.48 10.56
CA PRO A 180 7.65 -7.36 9.87
C PRO A 180 7.57 -8.78 10.43
N TYR A 181 7.63 -9.77 9.54
CA TYR A 181 7.45 -11.20 9.82
C TYR A 181 6.08 -11.58 10.42
N VAL A 182 5.13 -10.64 10.43
CA VAL A 182 3.71 -10.91 10.72
C VAL A 182 2.88 -10.69 9.45
N HIS A 183 2.99 -9.50 8.82
CA HIS A 183 2.21 -9.14 7.63
C HIS A 183 3.05 -9.14 6.35
N TYR A 184 4.38 -9.11 6.44
CA TYR A 184 5.27 -9.08 5.29
C TYR A 184 6.69 -9.53 5.67
N ILE A 185 7.52 -9.85 4.68
CA ILE A 185 8.96 -10.06 4.90
C ILE A 185 9.69 -8.73 4.65
N PRO A 186 10.40 -8.17 5.65
CA PRO A 186 11.15 -6.94 5.45
C PRO A 186 12.36 -7.16 4.54
N ILE A 187 12.61 -6.22 3.64
CA ILE A 187 13.83 -6.13 2.84
C ILE A 187 14.49 -4.76 3.04
N LYS A 188 15.79 -4.64 2.78
CA LYS A 188 16.51 -3.37 2.86
C LYS A 188 16.15 -2.45 1.71
N SER A 189 16.24 -1.14 1.95
CA SER A 189 16.03 -0.12 0.91
C SER A 189 17.02 -0.23 -0.26
N ASP A 190 18.20 -0.80 -0.03
CA ASP A 190 19.22 -1.03 -1.07
C ASP A 190 19.06 -2.38 -1.79
N MET A 191 18.01 -3.14 -1.46
CA MET A 191 17.67 -4.45 -2.05
C MET A 191 18.77 -5.51 -1.89
N SER A 192 19.72 -5.32 -0.96
CA SER A 192 20.87 -6.23 -0.83
C SER A 192 20.54 -7.59 -0.21
N ASP A 193 19.39 -7.72 0.46
CA ASP A 193 19.02 -8.91 1.23
C ASP A 193 17.84 -9.69 0.64
N VAL A 194 17.29 -9.29 -0.50
CA VAL A 194 16.09 -9.91 -1.11
C VAL A 194 16.27 -11.43 -1.27
N GLU A 195 17.39 -11.87 -1.84
CA GLU A 195 17.65 -13.31 -2.04
C GLU A 195 17.79 -14.07 -0.72
N SER A 196 18.49 -13.49 0.27
CA SER A 196 18.62 -14.14 1.59
C SER A 196 17.29 -14.24 2.33
N GLN A 197 16.38 -13.27 2.12
CA GLN A 197 15.03 -13.31 2.69
C GLN A 197 14.15 -14.37 2.00
N ILE A 198 14.33 -14.58 0.70
CA ILE A 198 13.69 -15.68 -0.03
C ILE A 198 14.23 -17.04 0.44
N GLU A 199 15.55 -17.16 0.61
CA GLU A 199 16.18 -18.38 1.14
C GLU A 199 15.66 -18.72 2.54
N TRP A 200 15.54 -17.71 3.41
CA TRP A 200 14.90 -17.86 4.71
C TRP A 200 13.46 -18.36 4.58
N ALA A 201 12.66 -17.75 3.69
CA ALA A 201 11.25 -18.12 3.53
C ALA A 201 11.05 -19.54 2.97
N GLU A 202 11.87 -19.97 2.02
CA GLU A 202 11.85 -21.33 1.49
C GLU A 202 12.37 -22.36 2.51
N SER A 203 13.25 -21.95 3.42
CA SER A 203 13.69 -22.79 4.55
C SER A 203 12.66 -22.84 5.69
N ASN A 204 11.71 -21.90 5.74
CA ASN A 204 10.66 -21.79 6.75
C ASN A 204 9.26 -21.68 6.08
N PRO A 205 8.84 -22.67 5.27
CA PRO A 205 7.66 -22.53 4.42
C PRO A 205 6.35 -22.39 5.21
N SER A 206 6.28 -22.95 6.42
CA SER A 206 5.14 -22.78 7.34
C SER A 206 5.01 -21.34 7.82
N ASP A 207 6.13 -20.70 8.17
CA ASP A 207 6.15 -19.32 8.64
C ASP A 207 5.86 -18.35 7.49
N ALA A 208 6.46 -18.59 6.31
CA ALA A 208 6.15 -17.82 5.10
C ALA A 208 4.66 -17.88 4.75
N LYS A 209 4.05 -19.08 4.74
CA LYS A 209 2.61 -19.25 4.50
C LYS A 209 1.77 -18.52 5.56
N ARG A 210 2.20 -18.55 6.82
CA ARG A 210 1.53 -17.84 7.92
C ARG A 210 1.58 -16.32 7.74
N ILE A 211 2.69 -15.78 7.26
CA ILE A 211 2.84 -14.35 6.97
C ILE A 211 1.83 -13.92 5.91
N ALA A 212 1.71 -14.66 4.80
CA ALA A 212 0.71 -14.38 3.77
C ALA A 212 -0.72 -14.42 4.34
N GLN A 213 -1.05 -15.46 5.12
CA GLN A 213 -2.38 -15.57 5.75
C GLN A 213 -2.70 -14.39 6.69
N ARG A 214 -1.71 -13.92 7.45
CA ARG A 214 -1.85 -12.77 8.35
C ARG A 214 -2.05 -11.47 7.58
N SER A 215 -1.35 -11.27 6.46
CA SER A 215 -1.58 -10.10 5.60
C SER A 215 -2.95 -10.14 4.94
N THR A 216 -3.41 -11.32 4.51
CA THR A 216 -4.76 -11.49 3.97
C THR A 216 -5.82 -11.14 5.00
N LEU A 217 -5.66 -11.64 6.24
CA LEU A 217 -6.58 -11.33 7.34
C LEU A 217 -6.60 -9.84 7.66
N TYR A 218 -5.44 -9.19 7.69
CA TYR A 218 -5.35 -7.75 7.91
C TYR A 218 -6.17 -6.95 6.88
N MET A 219 -6.03 -7.29 5.60
CA MET A 219 -6.80 -6.63 4.54
C MET A 219 -8.27 -7.03 4.53
N TYR A 220 -8.60 -8.26 4.95
CA TYR A 220 -9.97 -8.71 5.15
C TYR A 220 -10.66 -7.88 6.23
N ASP A 221 -10.06 -7.78 7.40
CA ASP A 221 -10.57 -7.01 8.54
C ASP A 221 -10.79 -5.55 8.16
N LEU A 222 -9.87 -4.97 7.39
CA LEU A 222 -9.94 -3.58 6.96
C LEU A 222 -11.02 -3.30 5.90
N LEU A 223 -11.28 -4.22 4.97
CA LEU A 223 -12.07 -3.93 3.75
C LEU A 223 -13.34 -4.76 3.59
N PHE A 224 -13.39 -5.95 4.17
CA PHE A 224 -14.37 -6.99 3.82
C PHE A 224 -15.03 -7.66 5.04
N HIS A 225 -14.54 -7.40 6.25
CA HIS A 225 -15.26 -7.80 7.46
C HIS A 225 -16.64 -7.13 7.49
N PRO A 226 -17.69 -7.79 8.01
CA PRO A 226 -19.04 -7.22 8.06
C PRO A 226 -19.12 -5.83 8.71
N ASP A 227 -18.24 -5.56 9.67
CA ASP A 227 -18.19 -4.27 10.38
C ASP A 227 -17.35 -3.21 9.64
N ALA A 228 -16.54 -3.59 8.64
CA ALA A 228 -15.56 -2.70 8.00
C ALA A 228 -16.22 -1.48 7.33
N ALA A 229 -17.36 -1.69 6.66
CA ALA A 229 -18.11 -0.60 6.04
C ALA A 229 -18.68 0.37 7.08
N GLY A 230 -19.21 -0.15 8.19
CA GLY A 230 -19.73 0.63 9.29
C GLY A 230 -18.64 1.44 9.99
N ASP A 231 -17.48 0.84 10.24
CA ASP A 231 -16.30 1.48 10.81
C ASP A 231 -15.79 2.61 9.90
N GLU A 232 -15.63 2.35 8.60
CA GLU A 232 -15.23 3.39 7.64
C GLU A 232 -16.26 4.53 7.60
N ARG A 233 -17.57 4.21 7.56
CA ARG A 233 -18.62 5.24 7.57
C ARG A 233 -18.53 6.11 8.81
N ALA A 234 -18.34 5.51 9.99
CA ALA A 234 -18.23 6.22 11.25
C ALA A 234 -17.02 7.18 11.25
N VAL A 235 -15.87 6.73 10.76
CA VAL A 235 -14.69 7.58 10.62
C VAL A 235 -14.96 8.72 9.64
N LEU A 236 -15.42 8.44 8.42
CA LEU A 236 -15.68 9.47 7.41
C LEU A 236 -16.72 10.50 7.85
N ARG A 237 -17.77 10.07 8.56
CA ARG A 237 -18.75 10.96 9.18
C ARG A 237 -18.07 11.91 10.16
N GLY A 238 -17.28 11.38 11.11
CA GLY A 238 -16.58 12.19 12.09
C GLY A 238 -15.64 13.22 11.45
N ILE A 239 -14.97 12.87 10.34
CA ILE A 239 -14.14 13.82 9.58
C ILE A 239 -15.00 14.93 8.96
N ALA A 240 -16.12 14.57 8.34
CA ALA A 240 -17.02 15.51 7.67
C ALA A 240 -17.72 16.46 8.66
N GLU A 241 -18.13 15.96 9.83
CA GLU A 241 -18.67 16.75 10.94
C GLU A 241 -17.62 17.72 11.47
N ARG A 242 -16.40 17.23 11.77
CA ARG A 242 -15.30 18.06 12.26
C ARG A 242 -14.93 19.18 11.28
N TYR A 243 -14.97 18.89 9.98
CA TYR A 243 -14.74 19.89 8.95
C TYR A 243 -15.83 20.96 8.94
N GLU A 244 -17.12 20.58 9.06
CA GLU A 244 -18.23 21.54 9.14
C GLU A 244 -18.18 22.37 10.41
N GLU A 245 -17.83 21.81 11.57
CA GLU A 245 -17.68 22.57 12.81
C GLU A 245 -16.61 23.66 12.69
N ASN A 246 -15.47 23.35 12.06
CA ASN A 246 -14.34 24.25 11.98
C ASN A 246 -14.46 25.26 10.82
N PHE A 247 -15.07 24.86 9.70
CA PHE A 247 -15.03 25.60 8.43
C PHE A 247 -16.40 25.76 7.78
N GLY A 248 -17.46 25.25 8.39
CA GLY A 248 -18.84 25.41 7.95
C GLY A 248 -19.24 26.88 7.91
N TYR A 249 -19.98 27.25 6.87
CA TYR A 249 -20.32 28.64 6.58
C TYR A 249 -21.43 29.12 7.53
N LEU A 250 -21.11 29.95 8.52
CA LEU A 250 -22.06 30.49 9.52
C LEU A 250 -23.06 31.53 8.97
N GLY A 251 -23.24 31.68 7.65
CA GLY A 251 -24.07 32.76 7.10
C GLY A 251 -24.59 32.57 5.67
N GLY A 252 -25.89 32.31 5.56
CA GLY A 252 -26.75 32.92 4.52
C GLY A 252 -26.85 32.28 3.14
N VAL A 253 -26.10 31.21 2.82
CA VAL A 253 -26.31 30.44 1.59
C VAL A 253 -26.51 28.98 1.96
N THR A 254 -27.77 28.53 1.91
CA THR A 254 -28.22 27.21 2.39
C THR A 254 -27.90 26.05 1.45
N GLU A 255 -27.36 26.28 0.25
CA GLU A 255 -27.24 25.26 -0.80
C GLU A 255 -25.86 25.24 -1.47
N ARG A 256 -24.80 24.93 -0.73
CA ARG A 256 -23.49 24.73 -1.37
C ARG A 256 -22.94 23.31 -1.28
N TYR A 257 -23.26 22.58 -0.21
CA TYR A 257 -22.76 21.23 0.00
C TYR A 257 -23.90 20.29 0.37
N PRO A 258 -23.89 19.05 -0.15
CA PRO A 258 -24.73 17.97 0.39
C PRO A 258 -24.51 17.84 1.89
N ASP A 259 -25.51 17.33 2.62
CA ASP A 259 -25.35 17.05 4.05
C ASP A 259 -24.21 16.04 4.31
N VAL A 260 -23.79 15.92 5.57
CA VAL A 260 -22.70 15.02 5.99
C VAL A 260 -22.91 13.59 5.45
N GLU A 261 -24.12 13.05 5.57
CA GLU A 261 -24.41 11.67 5.16
C GLU A 261 -24.31 11.49 3.65
N GLU A 262 -24.82 12.45 2.87
CA GLU A 262 -24.73 12.42 1.42
C GLU A 262 -23.27 12.52 0.96
N ARG A 263 -22.43 13.32 1.63
CA ARG A 263 -20.99 13.41 1.34
C ARG A 263 -20.26 12.09 1.67
N VAL A 264 -20.57 11.46 2.80
CA VAL A 264 -20.00 10.15 3.17
C VAL A 264 -20.43 9.08 2.16
N LYS A 265 -21.70 9.08 1.75
CA LYS A 265 -22.22 8.19 0.71
C LYS A 265 -21.53 8.36 -0.63
N LEU A 266 -21.27 9.60 -1.05
CA LEU A 266 -20.50 9.88 -2.27
C LEU A 266 -19.05 9.39 -2.18
N ALA A 267 -18.41 9.55 -1.02
CA ALA A 267 -17.03 9.12 -0.80
C ALA A 267 -16.86 7.59 -0.80
N MET A 268 -17.76 6.88 -0.10
CA MET A 268 -17.74 5.41 -0.04
C MET A 268 -18.30 4.77 -1.32
N GLY A 269 -19.18 5.48 -2.04
CA GLY A 269 -19.82 4.99 -3.25
C GLY A 269 -20.58 3.69 -2.99
N ARG A 270 -20.22 2.62 -3.72
CA ARG A 270 -20.88 1.31 -3.61
C ARG A 270 -20.68 0.62 -2.24
N TRP A 271 -19.69 1.00 -1.44
CA TRP A 271 -19.42 0.37 -0.13
C TRP A 271 -20.22 1.00 1.02
N TYR A 272 -21.00 2.05 0.76
CA TYR A 272 -21.83 2.70 1.78
C TYR A 272 -22.95 1.78 2.32
N GLY A 273 -23.42 0.83 1.49
CA GLY A 273 -24.63 0.03 1.75
C GLY A 273 -24.38 -1.40 2.22
N ASP A 274 -23.14 -1.78 2.51
CA ASP A 274 -22.78 -3.15 2.93
C ASP A 274 -23.17 -3.44 4.40
N ASP A 275 -23.67 -2.43 5.12
CA ASP A 275 -24.18 -2.46 6.49
C ASP A 275 -25.48 -3.26 6.73
N LYS A 276 -25.97 -4.04 5.76
CA LYS A 276 -27.31 -4.64 5.91
C LYS A 276 -27.29 -5.81 6.88
N GLU A 277 -27.84 -5.54 8.07
CA GLU A 277 -28.64 -6.46 8.90
C GLU A 277 -29.08 -7.72 8.13
N GLY A 278 -28.32 -8.82 8.28
CA GLY A 278 -28.81 -10.20 8.13
C GLY A 278 -29.69 -10.57 6.93
N LYS A 279 -29.63 -9.87 5.78
CA LYS A 279 -30.32 -10.28 4.55
C LYS A 279 -29.40 -10.11 3.37
N GLY A 280 -28.88 -11.25 2.92
CA GLY A 280 -27.90 -11.39 1.86
C GLY A 280 -28.25 -10.57 0.62
N GLY A 281 -27.42 -9.56 0.35
CA GLY A 281 -27.06 -9.29 -1.03
C GLY A 281 -26.19 -10.44 -1.51
N GLU A 282 -26.38 -10.86 -2.76
CA GLU A 282 -25.57 -11.89 -3.44
C GLU A 282 -24.12 -11.39 -3.69
N GLY A 283 -23.45 -10.90 -2.66
CA GLY A 283 -22.01 -10.92 -2.60
C GLY A 283 -21.64 -12.39 -2.42
N LYS A 284 -21.02 -12.99 -3.44
CA LYS A 284 -20.35 -14.28 -3.29
C LYS A 284 -19.47 -14.17 -2.05
N GLY A 285 -19.87 -14.83 -0.97
CA GLY A 285 -19.06 -14.88 0.24
C GLY A 285 -17.68 -15.36 -0.17
N LEU A 286 -16.64 -14.59 0.18
CA LEU A 286 -15.27 -15.07 0.11
C LEU A 286 -15.18 -16.28 1.04
N ASP A 287 -15.21 -17.47 0.44
CA ASP A 287 -14.96 -18.72 1.14
C ASP A 287 -13.48 -18.78 1.53
N MET A 288 -13.19 -18.36 2.76
CA MET A 288 -11.85 -18.38 3.37
C MET A 288 -11.38 -19.79 3.76
N SER A 289 -12.11 -20.85 3.40
CA SER A 289 -11.71 -22.24 3.68
C SER A 289 -10.73 -22.85 2.67
N ARG A 290 -10.21 -22.05 1.73
CA ARG A 290 -9.27 -22.48 0.66
C ARG A 290 -7.91 -21.82 0.73
#